data_AF-A0A0H3HFJ6-F1
#
_entry.id   AF-A0A0H3HFJ6-F1
#
_cell.length_a   1.000
_cell.length_b   1.000
_cell.length_c   1.000
_cell.angle_alpha   90.00
_cell.angle_beta   90.00
_cell.angle_gamma   90.00
#
_symmetry.space_group_name_H-M   'P 1'
#
loop_
_entity.id
_entity.type
_entity.pdbx_description
1 polymer ?
#
loop_
_entity_poly.entity_id
_entity_poly.type
_entity_poly.pdbx_seq_one_letter_code
_entity_poly.pdbx_strand_id
1 'polypeptide(L)'
;MSLFAMMNKNSAVKVYRIDTDRQTDIKIKKIFDDQLSLFESHHNTELVFEAGYTPSYNECSYIDNFDEGKILLDAVQRSTAMPLWTKNVGLNDITAFFMAPAYPQVKDKIAIQTFSKKQILNESRYLWLSKNSFTMSDLLGFNLDDKLVAILEGDKIKFRNFNNLRSIFDMSSYFAEATKQEISDFVNQPVFNIPVGFDLPALADNVIRKKSH
;
A
#
# COMPACT_ATOMS: atom_id res chain seq x y z
N MET A 1 5.21 2.45 -20.08
CA MET A 1 5.00 2.02 -18.67
C MET A 1 3.66 2.61 -18.25
N SER A 2 2.96 2.07 -17.26
CA SER A 2 1.67 2.64 -16.87
C SER A 2 1.64 2.91 -15.38
N LEU A 3 1.22 4.12 -15.02
CA LEU A 3 0.82 4.47 -13.66
C LEU A 3 -0.64 4.05 -13.46
N PHE A 4 -0.95 3.51 -12.29
CA PHE A 4 -2.31 3.12 -11.94
C PHE A 4 -2.74 3.79 -10.64
N ALA A 5 -4.02 4.12 -10.55
CA ALA A 5 -4.69 4.59 -9.36
C ALA A 5 -5.53 3.46 -8.76
N MET A 6 -5.30 3.15 -7.49
CA MET A 6 -6.18 2.28 -6.70
C MET A 6 -7.24 3.13 -6.03
N MET A 7 -8.49 2.72 -6.18
CA MET A 7 -9.66 3.37 -5.59
C MET A 7 -10.04 2.73 -4.27
N ASN A 8 -10.73 3.47 -3.41
CA ASN A 8 -11.21 2.96 -2.14
C ASN A 8 -12.16 1.75 -2.29
N LYS A 9 -12.35 1.01 -1.20
CA LYS A 9 -13.18 -0.20 -1.16
C LYS A 9 -14.67 0.01 -1.49
N ASN A 10 -15.17 1.24 -1.46
CA ASN A 10 -16.56 1.54 -1.81
C ASN A 10 -16.75 1.86 -3.30
N SER A 11 -15.66 2.08 -4.05
CA SER A 11 -15.71 2.41 -5.47
C SER A 11 -16.10 1.19 -6.31
N ALA A 12 -16.99 1.37 -7.28
CA ALA A 12 -17.42 0.30 -8.19
C ALA A 12 -16.28 -0.19 -9.09
N VAL A 13 -15.46 0.74 -9.59
CA VAL A 13 -14.22 0.45 -10.30
C VAL A 13 -13.06 0.61 -9.33
N LYS A 14 -12.22 -0.42 -9.22
CA LYS A 14 -11.11 -0.47 -8.25
C LYS A 14 -9.80 0.09 -8.77
N VAL A 15 -9.53 -0.03 -10.06
CA VAL A 15 -8.27 0.41 -10.65
C VAL A 15 -8.54 1.20 -11.91
N TYR A 16 -7.86 2.34 -12.02
CA TYR A 16 -7.77 3.10 -13.26
C TYR A 16 -6.32 3.21 -13.71
N ARG A 17 -6.10 3.19 -15.02
CA ARG A 17 -4.81 3.58 -15.60
C ARG A 17 -4.77 5.08 -15.76
N ILE A 18 -3.67 5.71 -15.34
CA ILE A 18 -3.41 7.14 -15.59
C ILE A 18 -2.62 7.25 -16.89
N ASP A 19 -3.13 8.06 -17.81
CA ASP A 19 -2.46 8.36 -19.06
C ASP A 19 -1.52 9.56 -18.89
N THR A 20 -0.29 9.40 -19.35
CA THR A 20 0.78 10.38 -19.21
C THR A 20 1.57 10.44 -20.50
N ASP A 21 2.11 11.62 -20.82
CA ASP A 21 3.03 11.75 -21.93
C ASP A 21 4.36 11.02 -21.65
N ARG A 22 5.13 10.77 -22.71
CA ARG A 22 6.40 10.02 -22.62
C ARG A 22 7.44 10.68 -21.69
N GLN A 23 7.52 12.00 -21.65
CA GLN A 23 8.49 12.68 -20.78
C GLN A 23 8.09 12.54 -19.31
N THR A 24 6.79 12.65 -19.03
CA THR A 24 6.22 12.43 -17.71
C THR A 24 6.41 10.98 -17.25
N ASP A 25 6.16 10.00 -18.11
CA ASP A 25 6.44 8.57 -17.86
C ASP A 25 7.87 8.31 -17.39
N ILE A 26 8.86 8.90 -18.06
CA ILE A 26 10.28 8.72 -17.73
C ILE A 26 10.57 9.26 -16.32
N LYS A 27 9.99 10.41 -15.96
CA LYS A 27 10.18 11.01 -14.63
C LYS A 27 9.51 10.20 -13.54
N ILE A 28 8.27 9.76 -13.76
CA ILE A 28 7.53 8.92 -12.81
C ILE A 28 8.26 7.60 -12.61
N LYS A 29 8.70 6.95 -13.69
CA LYS A 29 9.49 5.72 -13.59
C LYS A 29 10.72 5.93 -12.72
N LYS A 30 11.48 7.01 -12.96
CA LYS A 30 12.66 7.32 -12.15
C LYS A 30 12.32 7.50 -10.67
N ILE A 31 11.23 8.21 -10.34
CA ILE A 31 10.77 8.38 -8.95
C ILE A 31 10.53 7.01 -8.30
N PHE A 32 9.77 6.13 -8.97
CA PHE A 32 9.49 4.80 -8.43
C PHE A 32 10.74 3.89 -8.37
N ASP A 33 11.64 3.95 -9.35
CA ASP A 33 12.91 3.20 -9.34
C ASP A 33 13.80 3.63 -8.17
N ASP A 34 13.95 4.94 -7.95
CA ASP A 34 14.78 5.50 -6.88
C ASP A 34 14.21 5.11 -5.50
N GLN A 35 12.88 5.18 -5.34
CA GLN A 35 12.21 4.79 -4.09
C GLN A 35 12.22 3.28 -3.85
N LEU A 36 12.09 2.47 -4.90
CA LEU A 36 12.23 1.01 -4.80
C LEU A 36 13.63 0.64 -4.32
N SER A 37 14.65 1.23 -4.94
CA SER A 37 16.05 1.04 -4.56
C SER A 37 16.30 1.49 -3.12
N LEU A 38 15.71 2.60 -2.69
CA LEU A 38 15.78 3.09 -1.31
C LEU A 38 15.14 2.09 -0.33
N PHE A 39 13.93 1.60 -0.62
CA PHE A 39 13.24 0.64 0.24
C PHE A 39 14.05 -0.65 0.39
N GLU A 40 14.52 -1.23 -0.72
CA GLU A 40 15.28 -2.50 -0.71
C GLU A 40 16.65 -2.36 -0.02
N SER A 41 17.33 -1.23 -0.20
CA SER A 41 18.63 -0.98 0.46
C SER A 41 18.52 -0.70 1.96
N HIS A 42 17.45 -0.03 2.38
CA HIS A 42 17.27 0.38 3.77
C HIS A 42 16.48 -0.62 4.60
N HIS A 43 15.73 -1.55 4.00
CA HIS A 43 14.87 -2.51 4.71
C HIS A 43 15.17 -3.95 4.31
N ASN A 44 16.46 -4.33 4.39
CA ASN A 44 16.96 -5.61 3.92
C ASN A 44 16.63 -6.82 4.83
N THR A 45 16.10 -6.58 6.03
CA THR A 45 15.71 -7.64 6.97
C THR A 45 14.20 -7.83 6.89
N GLU A 46 13.77 -8.93 6.28
CA GLU A 46 12.36 -9.27 6.11
C GLU A 46 11.87 -10.15 7.26
N LEU A 47 10.80 -9.72 7.93
CA LEU A 47 10.17 -10.42 9.05
C LEU A 47 8.72 -10.77 8.70
N VAL A 48 8.22 -11.91 9.16
CA VAL A 48 6.79 -12.22 9.05
C VAL A 48 6.00 -11.14 9.79
N PHE A 49 4.87 -10.71 9.22
CA PHE A 49 4.02 -9.73 9.88
C PHE A 49 3.44 -10.28 11.20
N GLU A 50 3.71 -9.57 12.29
CA GLU A 50 3.16 -9.84 13.62
C GLU A 50 2.34 -8.65 14.10
N ALA A 51 1.17 -8.92 14.69
CA ALA A 51 0.27 -7.89 15.16
C ALA A 51 0.88 -7.14 16.35
N GLY A 52 1.12 -5.84 16.21
CA GLY A 52 1.68 -5.01 17.29
C GLY A 52 3.20 -4.89 17.29
N TYR A 53 3.90 -5.64 16.43
CA TYR A 53 5.31 -5.41 16.18
C TYR A 53 5.52 -4.21 15.25
N THR A 54 6.51 -3.37 15.56
CA THR A 54 6.93 -2.25 14.70
C THR A 54 8.35 -2.50 14.22
N PRO A 55 8.56 -2.70 12.91
CA PRO A 55 9.89 -2.94 12.35
C PRO A 55 10.88 -1.83 12.69
N SER A 56 12.11 -2.23 13.02
CA SER A 56 13.25 -1.33 13.19
C SER A 56 13.63 -0.67 11.86
N TYR A 57 14.63 0.23 11.88
CA TYR A 57 15.02 0.97 10.69
C TYR A 57 15.38 0.08 9.49
N ASN A 58 16.12 -1.02 9.73
CA ASN A 58 16.59 -1.95 8.71
C ASN A 58 15.60 -3.09 8.39
N GLU A 59 14.45 -3.11 9.04
CA GLU A 59 13.48 -4.19 8.97
C GLU A 59 12.24 -3.78 8.18
N CYS A 60 11.63 -4.74 7.49
CA CYS A 60 10.27 -4.64 6.98
C CYS A 60 9.50 -5.92 7.30
N SER A 61 8.18 -5.79 7.39
CA SER A 61 7.28 -6.92 7.52
C SER A 61 6.88 -7.45 6.14
N TYR A 62 6.58 -8.73 6.05
CA TYR A 62 5.96 -9.33 4.88
C TYR A 62 4.76 -10.21 5.22
N ILE A 63 3.88 -10.35 4.24
CA ILE A 63 2.76 -11.30 4.25
C ILE A 63 2.84 -12.09 2.94
N ASP A 64 2.89 -13.41 3.04
CA ASP A 64 2.76 -14.32 1.90
C ASP A 64 1.28 -14.57 1.58
N ASN A 65 0.98 -15.08 0.38
CA ASN A 65 -0.39 -15.34 -0.08
C ASN A 65 -1.32 -14.11 0.04
N PHE A 66 -0.79 -12.93 -0.30
CA PHE A 66 -1.49 -11.67 -0.24
C PHE A 66 -2.49 -11.51 -1.40
N ASP A 67 -3.65 -12.12 -1.25
CA ASP A 67 -4.78 -12.12 -2.19
C ASP A 67 -5.23 -10.71 -2.64
N GLU A 68 -5.22 -9.73 -1.72
CA GLU A 68 -5.55 -8.33 -2.02
C GLU A 68 -4.63 -7.72 -3.09
N GLY A 69 -3.42 -8.26 -3.28
CA GLY A 69 -2.45 -7.84 -4.30
C GLY A 69 -2.77 -8.32 -5.71
N LYS A 70 -3.62 -9.35 -5.89
CA LYS A 70 -3.92 -9.94 -7.21
C LYS A 70 -4.49 -8.92 -8.19
N ILE A 71 -5.29 -7.97 -7.71
CA ILE A 71 -5.88 -6.92 -8.56
C ILE A 71 -4.82 -5.97 -9.14
N LEU A 72 -3.71 -5.74 -8.43
CA LEU A 72 -2.60 -4.92 -8.92
C LEU A 72 -1.81 -5.66 -10.01
N LEU A 73 -1.50 -6.94 -9.78
CA LEU A 73 -0.84 -7.80 -10.77
C LEU A 73 -1.64 -7.86 -12.07
N ASP A 74 -2.95 -8.10 -11.94
CA ASP A 74 -3.88 -8.14 -13.06
C ASP A 74 -3.90 -6.84 -13.87
N ALA A 75 -3.91 -5.70 -13.17
CA ALA A 75 -3.92 -4.38 -13.80
C ALA A 75 -2.63 -4.10 -14.58
N VAL A 76 -1.48 -4.47 -14.03
CA VAL A 76 -0.18 -4.33 -14.71
C VAL A 76 -0.12 -5.23 -15.95
N GLN A 77 -0.51 -6.50 -15.81
CA GLN A 77 -0.47 -7.47 -16.90
C GLN A 77 -1.45 -7.11 -18.03
N ARG A 78 -2.64 -6.61 -17.69
CA ARG A 78 -3.71 -6.24 -18.63
C ARG A 78 -3.90 -4.73 -18.73
N SER A 79 -2.80 -3.98 -18.74
CA SER A 79 -2.80 -2.50 -18.67
C SER A 79 -3.68 -1.81 -19.72
N THR A 80 -3.83 -2.36 -20.92
CA THR A 80 -4.67 -1.80 -21.99
C THR A 80 -6.16 -2.06 -21.79
N ALA A 81 -6.52 -3.05 -20.97
CA ALA A 81 -7.90 -3.35 -20.61
C ALA A 81 -8.39 -2.54 -19.40
N MET A 82 -7.48 -1.87 -18.68
CA MET A 82 -7.85 -1.04 -17.54
C MET A 82 -8.52 0.25 -18.01
N PRO A 83 -9.61 0.70 -17.35
CA PRO A 83 -10.26 1.95 -17.69
C PRO A 83 -9.31 3.13 -17.44
N LEU A 84 -9.38 4.14 -18.29
CA LEU A 84 -8.60 5.35 -18.12
C LEU A 84 -9.19 6.23 -17.02
N TRP A 85 -8.33 6.74 -16.14
CA TRP A 85 -8.73 7.77 -15.20
C TRP A 85 -9.07 9.06 -15.97
N THR A 86 -10.15 9.71 -15.59
CA THR A 86 -10.54 11.01 -16.13
C THR A 86 -10.99 11.92 -14.99
N LYS A 87 -11.05 13.23 -15.24
CA LYS A 87 -11.51 14.21 -14.25
C LYS A 87 -12.87 13.89 -13.63
N ASN A 88 -13.73 13.17 -14.33
CA ASN A 88 -15.07 12.77 -13.86
C ASN A 88 -15.02 11.71 -12.75
N VAL A 89 -13.94 10.92 -12.69
CA VAL A 89 -13.67 9.97 -11.60
C VAL A 89 -13.30 10.72 -10.32
N GLY A 90 -12.60 11.85 -10.47
CA GLY A 90 -12.06 12.63 -9.34
C GLY A 90 -10.85 11.97 -8.68
N LEU A 91 -10.17 12.73 -7.82
CA LEU A 91 -8.99 12.27 -7.08
C LEU A 91 -9.32 11.86 -5.63
N ASN A 92 -10.49 12.23 -5.11
CA ASN A 92 -10.83 12.10 -3.69
C ASN A 92 -10.92 10.66 -3.18
N ASP A 93 -11.22 9.72 -4.07
CA ASP A 93 -11.44 8.32 -3.76
C ASP A 93 -10.21 7.44 -4.05
N ILE A 94 -9.13 8.03 -4.57
CA ILE A 94 -7.86 7.33 -4.77
C ILE A 94 -7.20 7.10 -3.41
N THR A 95 -6.74 5.89 -3.15
CA THR A 95 -6.03 5.50 -1.92
C THR A 95 -4.55 5.25 -2.15
N ALA A 96 -4.17 4.90 -3.38
CA ALA A 96 -2.78 4.62 -3.73
C ALA A 96 -2.51 4.84 -5.21
N PHE A 97 -1.23 5.10 -5.51
CA PHE A 97 -0.68 4.95 -6.84
C PHE A 97 0.28 3.78 -6.89
N PHE A 98 0.29 3.04 -7.99
CA PHE A 98 1.20 1.92 -8.17
C PHE A 98 1.68 1.77 -9.61
N MET A 99 2.83 1.14 -9.75
CA MET A 99 3.51 0.88 -11.01
C MET A 99 4.42 -0.34 -10.86
N ALA A 100 4.71 -1.05 -11.95
CA ALA A 100 5.77 -2.05 -12.02
C ALA A 100 7.03 -1.46 -12.69
N PRO A 101 8.01 -0.89 -11.95
CA PRO A 101 9.03 -0.03 -12.56
C PRO A 101 9.98 -0.77 -13.52
N ALA A 102 10.14 -2.08 -13.34
CA ALA A 102 10.95 -2.95 -14.18
C ALA A 102 10.16 -3.70 -15.27
N TYR A 103 8.88 -3.39 -15.49
CA TYR A 103 8.09 -3.98 -16.56
C TYR A 103 8.64 -3.60 -17.96
N PRO A 104 8.71 -4.54 -18.93
CA PRO A 104 8.21 -5.92 -18.91
C PRO A 104 9.21 -6.96 -18.40
N GLN A 105 10.40 -6.56 -17.97
CA GLN A 105 11.47 -7.49 -17.55
C GLN A 105 11.11 -8.22 -16.25
N VAL A 106 10.51 -7.50 -15.29
CA VAL A 106 9.96 -8.05 -14.05
C VAL A 106 8.50 -7.61 -13.96
N LYS A 107 7.57 -8.57 -14.06
CA LYS A 107 6.13 -8.29 -14.22
C LYS A 107 5.35 -8.37 -12.92
N ASP A 108 5.92 -9.04 -11.93
CA ASP A 108 5.35 -9.40 -10.64
C ASP A 108 5.87 -8.50 -9.51
N LYS A 109 6.81 -7.60 -9.79
CA LYS A 109 7.30 -6.58 -8.86
C LYS A 109 6.56 -5.26 -9.05
N ILE A 110 5.70 -4.91 -8.11
CA ILE A 110 4.89 -3.69 -8.11
C ILE A 110 5.29 -2.82 -6.91
N ALA A 111 5.62 -1.57 -7.20
CA ALA A 111 5.90 -0.55 -6.21
C ALA A 111 4.62 0.28 -5.96
N ILE A 112 4.30 0.49 -4.68
CA ILE A 112 3.04 1.10 -4.25
C ILE A 112 3.36 2.33 -3.39
N GLN A 113 2.67 3.44 -3.65
CA GLN A 113 2.68 4.67 -2.86
C GLN A 113 1.28 4.94 -2.30
N THR A 114 1.21 5.52 -1.10
CA THR A 114 -0.05 6.05 -0.58
C THR A 114 -0.50 7.30 -1.34
N PHE A 115 -1.80 7.50 -1.42
CA PHE A 115 -2.39 8.74 -1.89
C PHE A 115 -3.43 9.26 -0.89
N SER A 116 -3.39 10.56 -0.65
CA SER A 116 -4.34 11.24 0.22
C SER A 116 -4.73 12.60 -0.35
N LYS A 117 -5.83 13.16 0.15
CA LYS A 117 -6.32 14.48 -0.28
C LYS A 117 -5.30 15.61 -0.13
N LYS A 118 -4.31 15.46 0.76
CA LYS A 118 -3.23 16.45 0.95
C LYS A 118 -2.30 16.56 -0.26
N GLN A 119 -2.25 15.52 -1.09
CA GLN A 119 -1.47 15.50 -2.32
C GLN A 119 -2.21 16.12 -3.50
N ILE A 120 -3.50 16.44 -3.38
CA ILE A 120 -4.28 17.07 -4.45
C ILE A 120 -3.91 18.55 -4.53
N LEU A 121 -3.46 18.99 -5.70
CA LEU A 121 -3.27 20.38 -6.04
C LEU A 121 -4.59 20.89 -6.60
N ASN A 122 -5.36 21.57 -5.75
CA ASN A 122 -6.68 22.07 -6.11
C ASN A 122 -6.64 23.54 -6.52
N GLU A 123 -7.57 23.89 -7.42
CA GLU A 123 -7.85 25.23 -7.90
C GLU A 123 -8.11 26.12 -6.67
N SER A 124 -7.47 27.30 -6.58
CA SER A 124 -7.55 28.34 -5.51
C SER A 124 -6.62 28.29 -4.28
N ARG A 125 -5.76 27.27 -4.08
CA ARG A 125 -4.91 27.23 -2.84
C ARG A 125 -3.40 27.13 -3.05
N TYR A 126 -2.95 26.90 -4.29
CA TYR A 126 -1.53 26.70 -4.58
C TYR A 126 -0.99 27.82 -5.47
N LEU A 127 0.20 28.29 -5.11
CA LEU A 127 0.92 29.34 -5.82
C LEU A 127 2.10 28.72 -6.58
N TRP A 128 2.19 29.03 -7.87
CA TRP A 128 3.25 28.59 -8.77
C TRP A 128 4.19 29.76 -9.06
N LEU A 129 5.49 29.56 -8.86
CA LEU A 129 6.50 30.54 -9.18
C LEU A 129 6.81 30.51 -10.68
N SER A 130 6.57 31.62 -11.37
CA SER A 130 6.96 31.81 -12.76
C SER A 130 7.57 33.19 -12.94
N LYS A 131 8.78 33.23 -13.53
CA LYS A 131 9.52 34.47 -13.82
C LYS A 131 9.55 35.46 -12.64
N ASN A 132 9.79 34.92 -11.43
CA ASN A 132 9.89 35.69 -10.18
C ASN A 132 8.57 36.25 -9.62
N SER A 133 7.41 35.77 -10.07
CA SER A 133 6.10 36.10 -9.51
C SER A 133 5.31 34.83 -9.19
N PHE A 134 4.54 34.86 -8.10
CA PHE A 134 3.64 33.75 -7.74
C PHE A 134 2.28 33.94 -8.39
N THR A 135 1.75 32.88 -8.98
CA THR A 135 0.45 32.86 -9.66
C THR A 135 -0.38 31.68 -9.16
N MET A 136 -1.70 31.88 -9.01
CA MET A 136 -2.61 30.76 -8.77
C MET A 136 -2.89 30.05 -10.09
N SER A 137 -3.06 28.73 -10.03
CA SER A 137 -3.44 27.92 -11.18
C SER A 137 -4.80 27.27 -10.94
N ASP A 138 -5.60 27.22 -11.99
CA ASP A 138 -6.88 26.49 -12.04
C ASP A 138 -6.70 25.08 -12.62
N LEU A 139 -5.47 24.57 -12.67
CA LEU A 139 -5.18 23.21 -13.11
C LEU A 139 -5.35 22.23 -11.94
N LEU A 140 -6.13 21.19 -12.17
CA LEU A 140 -6.16 20.02 -11.29
C LEU A 140 -4.84 19.26 -11.42
N GLY A 141 -4.12 19.15 -10.31
CA GLY A 141 -2.89 18.38 -10.24
C GLY A 141 -2.83 17.52 -8.99
N PHE A 142 -1.78 16.73 -8.88
CA PHE A 142 -1.45 16.03 -7.64
C PHE A 142 0.06 15.79 -7.54
N ASN A 143 0.53 15.59 -6.32
CA ASN A 143 1.90 15.18 -6.02
C ASN A 143 1.97 13.67 -5.79
N LEU A 144 3.03 13.04 -6.29
CA LEU A 144 3.41 11.70 -5.89
C LEU A 144 4.03 11.72 -4.49
N ASP A 145 3.94 10.58 -3.79
CA ASP A 145 4.56 10.44 -2.47
C ASP A 145 6.08 10.35 -2.61
N ASP A 146 6.82 10.67 -1.54
CA ASP A 146 8.28 10.64 -1.53
C ASP A 146 8.86 9.26 -1.21
N LYS A 147 8.00 8.31 -0.81
CA LYS A 147 8.36 6.96 -0.40
C LYS A 147 7.34 5.91 -0.85
N LEU A 148 7.80 4.67 -0.94
CA LEU A 148 6.90 3.53 -1.07
C LEU A 148 6.27 3.17 0.27
N VAL A 149 5.01 2.75 0.22
CA VAL A 149 4.33 2.11 1.34
C VAL A 149 4.62 0.62 1.36
N ALA A 150 4.68 0.00 0.18
CA ALA A 150 4.83 -1.44 0.02
C ALA A 150 5.42 -1.80 -1.34
N ILE A 151 5.98 -3.00 -1.39
CA ILE A 151 6.40 -3.70 -2.61
C ILE A 151 5.64 -5.02 -2.65
N LEU A 152 4.95 -5.28 -3.76
CA LEU A 152 4.36 -6.58 -4.04
C LEU A 152 5.31 -7.33 -4.99
N GLU A 153 5.70 -8.55 -4.63
CA GLU A 153 6.51 -9.48 -5.42
C GLU A 153 5.73 -10.79 -5.57
N GLY A 154 5.01 -10.93 -6.68
CA GLY A 154 4.06 -12.04 -6.85
C GLY A 154 2.93 -11.92 -5.82
N ASP A 155 2.73 -12.94 -5.00
CA ASP A 155 1.75 -12.97 -3.91
C ASP A 155 2.35 -12.57 -2.55
N LYS A 156 3.61 -12.14 -2.50
CA LYS A 156 4.26 -11.64 -1.28
C LYS A 156 4.22 -10.12 -1.24
N ILE A 157 3.68 -9.53 -0.19
CA ILE A 157 3.75 -8.08 0.03
C ILE A 157 4.72 -7.75 1.16
N LYS A 158 5.63 -6.80 0.91
CA LYS A 158 6.58 -6.25 1.87
C LYS A 158 6.21 -4.81 2.21
N PHE A 159 6.22 -4.45 3.49
CA PHE A 159 5.83 -3.12 3.96
C PHE A 159 6.45 -2.80 5.31
N ARG A 160 6.56 -1.52 5.65
CA ARG A 160 7.09 -1.08 6.96
C ARG A 160 5.99 -0.67 7.94
N ASN A 161 4.92 -0.08 7.43
CA ASN A 161 3.87 0.50 8.27
C ASN A 161 2.52 -0.14 7.95
N PHE A 162 2.03 -0.95 8.89
CA PHE A 162 0.74 -1.62 8.78
C PHE A 162 -0.43 -0.65 8.59
N ASN A 163 -0.44 0.51 9.27
CA ASN A 163 -1.55 1.47 9.15
C ASN A 163 -1.62 2.09 7.76
N ASN A 164 -0.46 2.37 7.15
CA ASN A 164 -0.44 2.85 5.77
C ASN A 164 -0.94 1.75 4.81
N LEU A 165 -0.51 0.50 4.99
CA LEU A 165 -1.00 -0.61 4.17
C LEU A 165 -2.52 -0.82 4.31
N ARG A 166 -3.03 -0.77 5.55
CA ARG A 166 -4.46 -0.86 5.89
C ARG A 166 -5.30 0.30 5.34
N SER A 167 -4.68 1.43 5.00
CA SER A 167 -5.39 2.52 4.32
C SER A 167 -5.72 2.21 2.86
N ILE A 168 -5.06 1.21 2.27
CA ILE A 168 -5.18 0.83 0.87
C ILE A 168 -5.97 -0.47 0.71
N PHE A 169 -5.63 -1.50 1.50
CA PHE A 169 -6.17 -2.85 1.39
C PHE A 169 -7.03 -3.25 2.60
N ASP A 170 -7.89 -4.26 2.41
CA ASP A 170 -8.57 -4.88 3.55
C ASP A 170 -7.61 -5.84 4.28
N MET A 171 -7.06 -5.35 5.40
CA MET A 171 -6.09 -6.10 6.20
C MET A 171 -6.73 -6.92 7.34
N SER A 172 -8.06 -7.03 7.37
CA SER A 172 -8.79 -7.57 8.53
C SER A 172 -8.49 -9.06 8.77
N SER A 173 -8.44 -9.88 7.72
CA SER A 173 -8.10 -11.31 7.80
C SER A 173 -6.66 -11.52 8.24
N TYR A 174 -5.71 -10.86 7.57
CA TYR A 174 -4.28 -10.96 7.87
C TYR A 174 -3.93 -10.53 9.29
N PHE A 175 -4.59 -9.48 9.80
CA PHE A 175 -4.42 -9.05 11.19
C PHE A 175 -4.94 -10.11 12.17
N ALA A 176 -6.11 -10.68 11.92
CA ALA A 176 -6.69 -11.71 12.78
C ALA A 176 -5.85 -13.00 12.78
N GLU A 177 -5.29 -13.39 11.64
CA GLU A 177 -4.39 -14.53 11.51
C GLU A 177 -3.10 -14.33 12.31
N ALA A 178 -2.46 -13.17 12.16
CA ALA A 178 -1.25 -12.82 12.92
C ALA A 178 -1.49 -12.83 14.44
N THR A 179 -2.60 -12.26 14.91
CA THR A 179 -2.94 -12.29 16.35
C THR A 179 -3.23 -13.71 16.87
N LYS A 180 -3.88 -14.57 16.07
CA LYS A 180 -4.11 -15.97 16.46
C LYS A 180 -2.80 -16.75 16.58
N GLN A 181 -1.89 -16.52 15.64
CA GLN A 181 -0.57 -17.14 15.65
C GLN A 181 0.22 -16.70 16.89
N GLU A 182 0.22 -15.40 17.20
CA GLU A 182 0.88 -14.85 18.40
C GLU A 182 0.32 -15.46 19.69
N ILE A 183 -1.00 -15.61 19.81
CA ILE A 183 -1.63 -16.25 20.98
C ILE A 183 -1.21 -17.72 21.07
N SER A 184 -1.23 -18.45 19.95
CA SER A 184 -0.81 -19.85 19.90
C SER A 184 0.65 -20.01 20.32
N ASP A 185 1.53 -19.13 19.83
CA ASP A 185 2.96 -19.17 20.14
C ASP A 185 3.22 -18.83 21.60
N PHE A 186 2.48 -17.86 22.16
CA PHE A 186 2.52 -17.53 23.59
C PHE A 186 2.10 -18.71 24.47
N VAL A 187 1.02 -19.41 24.10
CA VAL A 187 0.50 -20.59 24.81
C VAL A 187 1.50 -21.74 24.83
N ASN A 188 2.26 -21.91 23.75
CA ASN A 188 3.21 -23.02 23.60
C ASN A 188 4.60 -22.72 24.18
N GLN A 189 4.83 -21.56 24.83
CA GLN A 189 6.09 -21.23 25.48
C GLN A 189 6.32 -22.11 26.72
N PRO A 190 7.49 -22.78 26.88
CA PRO A 190 7.78 -23.71 27.98
C PRO A 190 7.70 -23.10 29.39
N VAL A 191 7.74 -21.77 29.48
CA VAL A 191 7.68 -21.01 30.73
C VAL A 191 6.25 -20.95 31.30
N PHE A 192 5.22 -21.12 30.46
CA PHE A 192 3.82 -21.06 30.89
C PHE A 192 3.25 -22.47 31.07
N ASN A 193 3.00 -22.84 32.33
CA ASN A 193 2.32 -24.09 32.65
C ASN A 193 0.80 -23.85 32.65
N ILE A 194 0.18 -23.94 31.47
CA ILE A 194 -1.26 -23.72 31.32
C ILE A 194 -2.00 -25.00 31.79
N PRO A 195 -2.93 -24.91 32.74
CA PRO A 195 -3.69 -26.06 33.22
C PRO A 195 -4.47 -26.74 32.09
N VAL A 196 -4.50 -28.07 32.09
CA VAL A 196 -5.28 -28.88 31.14
C VAL A 196 -6.75 -28.46 31.20
N GLY A 197 -7.27 -27.94 30.07
CA GLY A 197 -8.65 -27.47 29.93
C GLY A 197 -8.84 -25.94 29.85
N PHE A 198 -7.76 -25.15 29.89
CA PHE A 198 -7.84 -23.68 29.77
C PHE A 198 -7.64 -23.21 28.32
N ASP A 199 -8.74 -22.87 27.64
CA ASP A 199 -8.76 -22.44 26.23
C ASP A 199 -8.58 -20.91 26.11
N LEU A 200 -7.33 -20.47 26.01
CA LEU A 200 -6.96 -19.06 25.81
C LEU A 200 -7.47 -18.47 24.48
N PRO A 201 -7.40 -19.19 23.34
CA PRO A 201 -8.03 -18.75 22.09
C PRO A 201 -9.53 -18.38 22.23
N ALA A 202 -10.31 -19.19 22.94
CA ALA A 202 -11.74 -18.92 23.17
C ALA A 202 -12.01 -17.71 24.08
N LEU A 203 -11.08 -17.36 24.97
CA LEU A 203 -11.16 -16.18 25.84
C LEU A 203 -10.81 -14.88 25.07
N ALA A 204 -9.85 -14.93 24.15
CA ALA A 204 -9.44 -13.77 23.35
C ALA A 204 -10.58 -13.27 22.44
N ASP A 205 -11.31 -14.19 21.79
CA ASP A 205 -12.48 -13.87 20.96
C ASP A 205 -13.59 -13.15 21.75
N ASN A 206 -13.75 -13.44 23.04
CA ASN A 206 -14.74 -12.81 23.91
C ASN A 206 -14.35 -11.40 24.37
N VAL A 207 -13.05 -11.11 24.52
CA VAL A 207 -12.58 -9.77 24.94
C VAL A 207 -12.64 -8.77 23.78
N ILE A 208 -12.35 -9.21 22.55
CA ILE A 208 -12.42 -8.36 21.36
C ILE A 208 -13.86 -7.90 21.11
N ARG A 209 -14.86 -8.78 21.28
CA ARG A 209 -16.29 -8.43 21.16
C ARG A 209 -16.78 -7.43 22.21
N LYS A 210 -16.20 -7.42 23.41
CA LYS A 210 -16.59 -6.47 24.48
C LYS A 210 -16.06 -5.04 24.29
N LYS A 211 -15.02 -4.84 23.48
CA LYS A 211 -14.49 -3.49 23.16
C LYS A 211 -15.13 -2.83 21.94
N SER A 212 -16.04 -3.53 21.25
CA SER A 212 -16.75 -3.03 20.06
C SER A 212 -18.13 -2.43 20.36
N HIS A 213 -18.44 -2.15 21.63
CA HIS A 213 -19.65 -1.45 22.06
C HIS A 213 -19.31 -0.10 22.71
#